data_AF-A0AAV9XNC2-F1
#
_entry.id   AF-A0AAV9XNC2-F1
#
_cell.length_a   1.000
_cell.length_b   1.000
_cell.length_c   1.000
_cell.angle_alpha   90.00
_cell.angle_beta   90.00
_cell.angle_gamma   90.00
#
_symmetry.space_group_name_H-M   'P 1'
#
loop_
_entity.id
_entity.type
_entity.pdbx_description
1 polymer ?
#
loop_
_entity_poly.entity_id
_entity_poly.type
_entity_poly.pdbx_seq_one_letter_code
_entity_poly.pdbx_strand_id
1 'polypeptide(L)'
;MKKHPIYGRATGISPKEWWKEVVIKTMEPYYPTVPETLPEMLWTHFSTKKAYELSEGATPFLQNIRHLKKIAYETRSRKLNWGFKSVTVGVVTNSDDRVVDVLKALDVGVIYRTVSSPPSNAGETNQNASISPRDGVSIVQDEDFYDERRQWEAGVLDFVTTSYAVGVEKPDKAIFDAALASARGYLREIYNDDSGRFFWIHVGDEAEKDVIGPMRAGGVAVLYDTKRKEGELERMISIDGVGVDCACMVVKDLREMLETLEVMEFMDCYRGLGWMREPLPTAAPIKELSKKD
;
A
#
# COMPACT_ATOMS: atom_id res chain seq x y z
N MET A 1 13.73 -14.73 -14.42
CA MET A 1 12.65 -14.06 -13.64
C MET A 1 11.37 -13.86 -14.45
N LYS A 2 11.40 -13.43 -15.72
CA LYS A 2 10.18 -13.31 -16.57
C LYS A 2 9.26 -14.54 -16.64
N LYS A 3 9.78 -15.74 -16.38
CA LYS A 3 9.02 -17.00 -16.39
C LYS A 3 8.13 -17.19 -15.16
N HIS A 4 8.44 -16.53 -14.06
CA HIS A 4 7.75 -16.67 -12.78
C HIS A 4 7.49 -15.27 -12.22
N PRO A 5 6.51 -14.51 -12.76
CA PRO A 5 6.20 -13.17 -12.26
C PRO A 5 5.66 -13.24 -10.83
N ILE A 6 5.72 -12.11 -10.10
CA ILE A 6 5.13 -11.94 -8.76
C ILE A 6 5.57 -13.08 -7.83
N TYR A 7 6.89 -13.21 -7.69
CA TYR A 7 7.53 -14.18 -6.80
C TYR A 7 7.07 -15.63 -7.01
N GLY A 8 6.63 -15.97 -8.23
CA GLY A 8 6.22 -17.33 -8.58
C GLY A 8 4.75 -17.65 -8.38
N ARG A 9 3.95 -16.69 -7.90
CA ARG A 9 2.53 -16.86 -7.59
C ARG A 9 1.73 -17.46 -8.75
N ALA A 10 1.87 -16.88 -9.95
CA ALA A 10 1.12 -17.33 -11.13
C ALA A 10 1.51 -18.74 -11.60
N THR A 11 2.67 -19.23 -11.17
CA THR A 11 3.23 -20.52 -11.58
C THR A 11 3.23 -21.57 -10.47
N GLY A 12 2.71 -21.24 -9.29
CA GLY A 12 2.58 -22.16 -8.16
C GLY A 12 3.88 -22.48 -7.42
N ILE A 13 4.96 -21.70 -7.61
CA ILE A 13 6.16 -21.82 -6.78
C ILE A 13 6.10 -20.80 -5.65
N SER A 14 6.59 -21.18 -4.47
CA SER A 14 6.59 -20.27 -3.32
C SER A 14 7.61 -19.13 -3.52
N PRO A 15 7.44 -17.97 -2.85
CA PRO A 15 8.43 -16.90 -2.85
C PRO A 15 9.82 -17.39 -2.40
N LYS A 16 9.87 -18.32 -1.45
CA LYS A 16 11.12 -18.89 -0.96
C LYS A 16 11.86 -19.68 -2.04
N GLU A 17 11.16 -20.52 -2.79
CA GLU A 17 11.71 -21.24 -3.92
C GLU A 17 12.10 -20.29 -5.06
N TRP A 18 11.27 -19.29 -5.33
CA TRP A 18 11.55 -18.26 -6.33
C TRP A 18 12.84 -17.52 -6.03
N TRP A 19 13.01 -17.04 -4.79
CA TRP A 19 14.24 -16.36 -4.36
C TRP A 19 15.44 -17.30 -4.31
N LYS A 20 15.25 -18.59 -3.98
CA LYS A 20 16.30 -19.60 -4.08
C LYS A 20 16.84 -19.70 -5.49
N GLU A 21 15.98 -19.78 -6.50
CA GLU A 21 16.42 -19.80 -7.90
C GLU A 21 17.15 -18.52 -8.30
N VAL A 22 16.67 -17.35 -7.84
CA VAL A 22 17.33 -16.07 -8.13
C VAL A 22 18.74 -16.04 -7.55
N VAL A 23 18.92 -16.46 -6.30
CA VAL A 23 20.24 -16.53 -5.66
C VAL A 23 21.17 -17.44 -6.44
N ILE A 24 20.74 -18.67 -6.74
CA ILE A 24 21.57 -19.65 -7.46
C ILE A 24 21.99 -19.11 -8.82
N LYS A 25 21.03 -18.65 -9.65
CA LYS A 25 21.30 -18.13 -11.00
C LYS A 25 22.18 -16.87 -11.00
N THR A 26 22.13 -16.07 -9.93
CA THR A 26 22.98 -14.87 -9.78
C THR A 26 24.43 -15.25 -9.45
N MET A 27 24.62 -16.33 -8.68
CA MET A 27 25.95 -16.75 -8.19
C MET A 27 26.68 -17.69 -9.16
N GLU A 28 25.94 -18.50 -9.94
CA GLU A 28 26.48 -19.46 -10.91
C GLU A 28 27.59 -18.92 -11.83
N PRO A 29 27.50 -17.68 -12.38
CA PRO A 29 28.57 -17.16 -13.25
C PRO A 29 29.89 -16.88 -12.52
N TYR A 30 29.86 -16.73 -11.20
CA TYR A 30 31.01 -16.29 -10.40
C TYR A 30 31.58 -17.40 -9.50
N TYR A 31 30.80 -18.44 -9.22
CA TYR A 31 31.18 -19.50 -8.30
C TYR A 31 30.98 -20.88 -8.95
N PRO A 32 32.03 -21.72 -9.05
CA PRO A 32 31.95 -23.06 -9.64
C PRO A 32 30.95 -23.99 -8.93
N THR A 33 30.67 -23.72 -7.66
CA THR A 33 29.68 -24.44 -6.86
C THR A 33 29.09 -23.45 -5.86
N VAL A 34 27.79 -23.18 -5.98
CA VAL A 34 27.05 -22.34 -5.03
C VAL A 34 26.74 -23.19 -3.80
N PRO A 35 27.13 -22.79 -2.57
CA PRO A 35 26.81 -23.54 -1.37
C PRO A 35 25.29 -23.73 -1.22
N GLU A 36 24.84 -24.97 -0.98
CA GLU A 36 23.41 -25.30 -0.89
C GLU A 36 22.67 -24.52 0.22
N THR A 37 23.40 -24.12 1.27
CA THR A 37 22.88 -23.35 2.40
C THR A 37 22.75 -21.85 2.12
N LEU A 38 23.44 -21.32 1.11
CA LEU A 38 23.48 -19.88 0.84
C LEU A 38 22.08 -19.27 0.61
N PRO A 39 21.19 -19.87 -0.22
CA PRO A 39 19.84 -19.34 -0.39
C PRO A 39 19.03 -19.28 0.91
N GLU A 40 19.12 -20.30 1.75
CA GLU A 40 18.42 -20.35 3.04
C GLU A 40 18.96 -19.30 4.02
N MET A 41 20.28 -19.13 4.05
CA MET A 41 20.93 -18.12 4.89
C MET A 41 20.54 -16.70 4.46
N LEU A 42 20.53 -16.42 3.16
CA LEU A 42 20.10 -15.12 2.64
C LEU A 42 18.61 -14.89 2.88
N TRP A 43 17.75 -15.88 2.61
CA TRP A 43 16.33 -15.81 2.91
C TRP A 43 16.09 -15.43 4.38
N THR A 44 16.76 -16.13 5.30
CA THR A 44 16.65 -15.88 6.74
C THR A 44 17.18 -14.49 7.09
N HIS A 45 18.36 -14.11 6.58
CA HIS A 45 18.94 -12.80 6.86
C HIS A 45 18.01 -11.64 6.46
N PHE A 46 17.46 -11.70 5.23
CA PHE A 46 16.51 -10.72 4.69
C PHE A 46 15.09 -10.86 5.24
N SER A 47 14.83 -11.79 6.17
CA SER A 47 13.57 -11.87 6.93
C SER A 47 13.70 -11.28 8.34
N THR A 48 14.84 -10.67 8.66
CA THR A 48 15.12 -10.13 10.01
C THR A 48 15.57 -8.68 9.96
N LYS A 49 15.49 -7.99 11.09
CA LYS A 49 16.01 -6.63 11.27
C LYS A 49 17.51 -6.46 10.95
N LYS A 50 18.28 -7.54 10.78
CA LYS A 50 19.71 -7.42 10.45
C LYS A 50 19.95 -6.81 9.06
N ALA A 51 18.98 -6.94 8.16
CA ALA A 51 19.07 -6.45 6.78
C ALA A 51 18.41 -5.07 6.58
N TYR A 52 17.81 -4.49 7.62
CA TYR A 52 16.97 -3.30 7.49
C TYR A 52 17.14 -2.36 8.66
N GLU A 53 16.92 -1.08 8.40
CA GLU A 53 16.84 -0.02 9.40
C GLU A 53 15.66 0.89 9.06
N LEU A 54 15.03 1.46 10.09
CA LEU A 54 14.05 2.51 9.90
C LEU A 54 14.79 3.81 9.57
N SER A 55 14.27 4.58 8.62
CA SER A 55 14.78 5.93 8.37
C SER A 55 14.58 6.80 9.61
N GLU A 56 15.46 7.80 9.80
CA GLU A 56 15.42 8.68 10.99
C GLU A 56 14.04 9.33 11.21
N GLY A 57 13.35 9.68 10.13
CA GLY A 57 12.01 10.29 10.17
C GLY A 57 10.86 9.31 10.43
N ALA A 58 11.06 7.99 10.28
CA ALA A 58 9.99 7.01 10.37
C ALA A 58 9.41 6.90 11.79
N THR A 59 10.26 6.80 12.82
CA THR A 59 9.78 6.66 14.21
C THR A 59 8.96 7.87 14.67
N PRO A 60 9.43 9.13 14.51
CA PRO A 60 8.60 10.31 14.83
C PRO A 60 7.30 10.36 14.04
N PHE A 61 7.34 10.03 12.74
CA PHE A 61 6.14 9.97 11.91
C PHE A 61 5.11 8.98 12.46
N LEU A 62 5.52 7.75 12.77
CA LEU A 62 4.67 6.70 13.33
C LEU A 62 4.10 7.08 14.71
N GLN A 63 4.86 7.80 15.55
CA GLN A 63 4.37 8.33 16.82
C GLN A 63 3.24 9.36 16.60
N ASN A 64 3.39 10.25 15.62
CA ASN A 64 2.38 11.25 15.31
C ASN A 64 1.12 10.64 14.69
N ILE A 65 1.27 9.60 13.86
CA ILE A 65 0.13 8.81 13.39
C ILE A 65 -0.68 8.25 14.57
N ARG A 66 -0.03 7.74 15.63
CA ARG A 66 -0.73 7.27 16.84
C ARG A 66 -1.51 8.41 17.52
N HIS A 67 -0.95 9.62 17.54
CA HIS A 67 -1.64 10.79 18.09
C HIS A 67 -2.87 11.18 17.26
N LEU A 68 -2.73 11.25 15.92
CA LEU A 68 -3.84 11.54 15.01
C LEU A 68 -4.95 10.49 15.09
N LYS A 69 -4.56 9.22 15.19
CA LYS A 69 -5.47 8.12 15.50
C LYS A 69 -6.27 8.45 16.78
N LYS A 70 -5.62 8.81 17.88
CA LYS A 70 -6.30 9.16 19.14
C LYS A 70 -7.30 10.32 18.95
N ILE A 71 -6.92 11.38 18.24
CA ILE A 71 -7.81 12.51 17.92
C ILE A 71 -9.03 12.03 17.12
N ALA A 72 -8.83 11.17 16.12
CA ALA A 72 -9.91 10.59 15.31
C ALA A 72 -10.92 9.82 16.18
N TYR A 73 -10.41 9.00 17.10
CA TYR A 73 -11.23 8.22 18.05
C TYR A 73 -12.04 9.13 18.98
N GLU A 74 -11.43 10.17 19.55
CA GLU A 74 -12.11 11.14 20.41
C GLU A 74 -13.17 11.94 19.62
N THR A 75 -12.88 12.28 18.37
CA THR A 75 -13.84 12.92 17.44
C THR A 75 -15.02 12.01 17.15
N ARG A 76 -14.78 10.73 16.86
CA ARG A 76 -15.85 9.73 16.66
C ARG A 76 -16.72 9.59 17.90
N SER A 77 -16.12 9.70 19.08
CA SER A 77 -16.79 9.70 20.39
C SER A 77 -17.48 11.03 20.75
N ARG A 78 -17.52 12.00 19.82
CA ARG A 78 -18.08 13.35 20.00
C ARG A 78 -17.42 14.19 21.11
N LYS A 79 -16.17 13.87 21.47
CA LYS A 79 -15.38 14.64 22.45
C LYS A 79 -14.60 15.78 21.81
N LEU A 80 -14.21 15.60 20.55
CA LEU A 80 -13.53 16.61 19.74
C LEU A 80 -14.33 16.90 18.46
N ASN A 81 -14.06 18.05 17.85
CA ASN A 81 -14.66 18.46 16.58
C ASN A 81 -13.58 18.54 15.51
N TRP A 82 -13.30 17.41 14.85
CA TRP A 82 -12.38 17.29 13.73
C TRP A 82 -13.10 16.76 12.49
N GLY A 83 -12.55 17.03 11.30
CA GLY A 83 -13.14 16.63 10.02
C GLY A 83 -13.10 15.11 9.76
N PHE A 84 -12.19 14.39 10.42
CA PHE A 84 -12.01 12.95 10.24
C PHE A 84 -12.40 12.18 11.51
N LYS A 85 -13.11 11.07 11.33
CA LYS A 85 -13.59 10.20 12.43
C LYS A 85 -12.79 8.90 12.57
N SER A 86 -11.81 8.71 11.70
CA SER A 86 -10.90 7.56 11.70
C SER A 86 -9.64 7.93 10.90
N VAL A 87 -8.51 7.36 11.29
CA VAL A 87 -7.27 7.38 10.53
C VAL A 87 -6.80 5.94 10.39
N THR A 88 -6.54 5.53 9.16
CA THR A 88 -6.02 4.19 8.85
C THR A 88 -4.68 4.35 8.14
N VAL A 89 -3.69 3.56 8.53
CA VAL A 89 -2.35 3.54 7.96
C VAL A 89 -2.03 2.10 7.57
N GLY A 90 -1.61 1.90 6.33
CA GLY A 90 -1.20 0.59 5.85
C GLY A 90 0.03 0.68 4.96
N VAL A 91 0.64 -0.47 4.70
CA VAL A 91 1.77 -0.62 3.79
C VAL A 91 1.28 -1.23 2.48
N VAL A 92 1.63 -0.64 1.35
CA VAL A 92 1.36 -1.17 0.00
C VAL A 92 2.69 -1.35 -0.73
N THR A 93 3.09 -2.61 -0.91
CA THR A 93 4.47 -2.93 -1.33
C THR A 93 4.51 -3.97 -2.45
N ASN A 94 5.45 -3.79 -3.39
CA ASN A 94 5.85 -4.84 -4.32
C ASN A 94 6.85 -5.74 -3.59
N SER A 95 6.33 -6.70 -2.82
CA SER A 95 7.13 -7.63 -2.02
C SER A 95 6.39 -8.95 -1.86
N ASP A 96 7.10 -9.95 -1.37
CA ASP A 96 6.51 -11.17 -0.84
C ASP A 96 6.11 -11.02 0.65
N ASP A 97 5.48 -12.06 1.19
CA ASP A 97 4.84 -11.99 2.51
C ASP A 97 5.81 -11.86 3.70
N ARG A 98 7.12 -12.06 3.48
CA ARG A 98 8.14 -11.84 4.52
C ARG A 98 8.17 -10.42 5.06
N VAL A 99 7.68 -9.44 4.29
CA VAL A 99 7.70 -8.03 4.71
C VAL A 99 7.02 -7.84 6.07
N VAL A 100 6.02 -8.66 6.40
CA VAL A 100 5.38 -8.56 7.71
C VAL A 100 6.34 -8.97 8.82
N ASP A 101 7.10 -10.05 8.64
CA ASP A 101 8.10 -10.50 9.62
C ASP A 101 9.24 -9.48 9.77
N VAL A 102 9.59 -8.79 8.67
CA VAL A 102 10.55 -7.68 8.70
C VAL A 102 10.02 -6.50 9.52
N LEU A 103 8.78 -6.07 9.28
CA LEU A 103 8.14 -4.99 10.04
C LEU A 103 8.06 -5.33 11.53
N LYS A 104 7.69 -6.58 11.86
CA LYS A 104 7.70 -7.10 13.23
C LYS A 104 9.08 -7.04 13.86
N ALA A 105 10.11 -7.48 13.14
CA ALA A 105 11.48 -7.46 13.65
C ALA A 105 12.01 -6.03 13.87
N LEU A 106 11.44 -5.03 13.19
CA LEU A 106 11.71 -3.60 13.36
C LEU A 106 10.82 -2.94 14.42
N ASP A 107 10.08 -3.72 15.21
CA ASP A 107 9.14 -3.25 16.24
C ASP A 107 8.00 -2.38 15.67
N VAL A 108 7.68 -2.57 14.38
CA VAL A 108 6.54 -1.95 13.69
C VAL A 108 5.39 -2.94 13.65
N GLY A 109 4.49 -2.85 14.62
CA GLY A 109 3.32 -3.72 14.70
C GLY A 109 2.31 -3.51 13.58
N VAL A 110 1.82 -4.63 13.04
CA VAL A 110 0.81 -4.73 11.97
C VAL A 110 -0.37 -5.52 12.49
N ILE A 111 -1.60 -5.01 12.31
CA ILE A 111 -2.81 -5.67 12.82
C ILE A 111 -3.35 -6.70 11.82
N TYR A 112 -3.44 -6.35 10.53
CA TYR A 112 -4.04 -7.21 9.51
C TYR A 112 -3.12 -7.43 8.29
N ARG A 113 -3.29 -8.57 7.62
CA ARG A 113 -2.68 -8.87 6.33
C ARG A 113 -3.78 -9.00 5.27
N THR A 114 -3.53 -8.42 4.09
CA THR A 114 -4.40 -8.60 2.94
C THR A 114 -4.25 -10.01 2.40
N VAL A 115 -5.37 -10.67 2.10
CA VAL A 115 -5.41 -11.98 1.47
C VAL A 115 -6.45 -11.93 0.36
N SER A 116 -6.01 -12.11 -0.90
CA SER A 116 -6.94 -12.35 -1.98
C SER A 116 -7.40 -13.80 -1.95
N SER A 117 -8.69 -14.07 -2.13
CA SER A 117 -9.13 -15.43 -2.42
C SER A 117 -8.59 -15.83 -3.81
N PRO A 118 -8.04 -17.05 -4.01
CA PRO A 118 -7.90 -17.57 -5.36
C PRO A 118 -9.30 -17.60 -6.02
N PRO A 119 -9.42 -17.51 -7.36
CA PRO A 119 -10.71 -17.73 -8.02
C PRO A 119 -11.24 -19.09 -7.57
N SER A 120 -12.31 -19.08 -6.79
CA SER A 120 -12.81 -20.25 -6.08
C SER A 120 -13.34 -21.28 -7.08
N ASN A 121 -12.75 -22.48 -7.09
CA ASN A 121 -13.57 -23.67 -7.20
C ASN A 121 -14.22 -23.87 -5.83
N ALA A 122 -15.55 -23.83 -5.81
CA ALA A 122 -16.36 -23.94 -4.60
C ALA A 122 -16.00 -25.19 -3.79
N GLY A 123 -15.69 -25.01 -2.51
CA GLY A 123 -15.54 -26.09 -1.54
C GLY A 123 -14.73 -25.69 -0.32
N GLU A 124 -15.37 -25.78 0.84
CA GLU A 124 -14.80 -25.75 2.21
C GLU A 124 -14.59 -24.36 2.87
N THR A 125 -15.63 -23.98 3.61
CA THR A 125 -15.68 -22.87 4.56
C THR A 125 -14.99 -23.23 5.88
N ASN A 126 -13.90 -22.54 6.24
CA ASN A 126 -13.42 -22.46 7.62
C ASN A 126 -14.15 -21.31 8.35
N GLN A 127 -14.79 -21.61 9.48
CA GLN A 127 -15.75 -20.74 10.18
C GLN A 127 -15.14 -19.73 11.17
N ASN A 128 -13.85 -19.42 11.11
CA ASN A 128 -13.17 -18.57 12.12
C ASN A 128 -12.61 -17.24 11.60
N ALA A 129 -13.02 -16.77 10.42
CA ALA A 129 -12.70 -15.43 9.96
C ALA A 129 -14.00 -14.63 9.75
N SER A 130 -14.05 -13.40 10.25
CA SER A 130 -15.10 -12.42 9.98
C SER A 130 -15.06 -12.02 8.49
N ILE A 131 -15.54 -12.93 7.64
CA ILE A 131 -15.49 -12.83 6.18
C ILE A 131 -16.78 -12.16 5.70
N SER A 132 -16.66 -10.95 5.16
CA SER A 132 -17.67 -10.38 4.28
C SER A 132 -17.01 -9.82 3.02
N PRO A 133 -16.88 -10.64 1.95
CA PRO A 133 -16.15 -10.28 0.75
C PRO A 133 -17.04 -9.37 -0.08
N ARG A 134 -16.67 -8.09 -0.22
CA ARG A 134 -17.28 -7.24 -1.25
C ARG A 134 -16.49 -7.19 -2.54
N ASP A 135 -15.20 -7.58 -2.55
CA ASP A 135 -14.34 -7.41 -3.74
C ASP A 135 -13.28 -8.53 -3.91
N GLY A 136 -13.53 -9.74 -3.39
CA GLY A 136 -12.59 -10.88 -3.49
C GLY A 136 -11.31 -10.78 -2.63
N VAL A 137 -11.20 -9.69 -1.86
CA VAL A 137 -10.12 -9.41 -0.91
C VAL A 137 -10.65 -9.54 0.52
N SER A 138 -9.94 -10.31 1.35
CA SER A 138 -10.19 -10.48 2.79
C SER A 138 -8.99 -9.97 3.58
N ILE A 139 -9.21 -9.63 4.85
CA ILE A 139 -8.14 -9.38 5.80
C ILE A 139 -8.04 -10.52 6.81
N VAL A 140 -6.82 -10.90 7.16
CA VAL A 140 -6.55 -11.88 8.21
C VAL A 140 -5.80 -11.18 9.32
N GLN A 141 -6.27 -11.35 10.55
CA GLN A 141 -5.64 -10.76 11.72
C GLN A 141 -4.30 -11.45 11.98
N ASP A 142 -3.29 -10.67 12.33
CA ASP A 142 -1.99 -11.19 12.73
C ASP A 142 -2.04 -11.53 14.24
N GLU A 143 -2.03 -12.84 14.56
CA GLU A 143 -2.25 -13.37 15.92
C GLU A 143 -1.25 -12.83 16.96
N ASP A 144 -0.04 -12.46 16.54
CA ASP A 144 1.03 -12.03 17.46
C ASP A 144 0.81 -10.64 18.07
N PHE A 145 -0.12 -9.83 17.53
CA PHE A 145 -0.35 -8.44 17.94
C PHE A 145 -1.66 -8.21 18.70
N TYR A 146 -2.46 -9.25 18.94
CA TYR A 146 -3.73 -9.10 19.67
C TYR A 146 -3.52 -9.02 21.19
N ASP A 147 -3.57 -7.80 21.74
CA ASP A 147 -3.74 -7.55 23.18
C ASP A 147 -5.06 -6.80 23.43
N GLU A 148 -6.02 -7.49 24.06
CA GLU A 148 -7.36 -6.96 24.40
C GLU A 148 -7.31 -5.66 25.21
N ARG A 149 -6.24 -5.42 25.98
CA ARG A 149 -6.10 -4.22 26.82
C ARG A 149 -5.59 -3.00 26.06
N ARG A 150 -5.22 -3.17 24.79
CA ARG A 150 -4.48 -2.21 23.96
C ARG A 150 -5.06 -2.04 22.56
N GLN A 151 -6.37 -2.16 22.38
CA GLN A 151 -7.06 -2.00 21.08
C GLN A 151 -6.65 -0.74 20.27
N TRP A 152 -6.11 0.32 20.90
CA TRP A 152 -5.58 1.52 20.23
C TRP A 152 -4.04 1.64 20.20
N GLU A 153 -3.32 0.80 20.94
CA GLU A 153 -1.85 0.75 21.00
C GLU A 153 -1.25 -0.44 20.24
N ALA A 154 -2.09 -1.44 19.85
CA ALA A 154 -1.70 -2.77 19.38
C ALA A 154 -1.02 -2.84 17.99
N GLY A 155 -0.85 -1.73 17.29
CA GLY A 155 -0.11 -1.69 16.03
C GLY A 155 -0.23 -0.31 15.43
N VAL A 156 0.88 0.25 14.95
CA VAL A 156 0.80 1.55 14.26
C VAL A 156 0.26 1.37 12.84
N LEU A 157 0.51 0.21 12.22
CA LEU A 157 0.00 -0.17 10.92
C LEU A 157 -1.25 -1.04 11.09
N ASP A 158 -2.34 -0.64 10.44
CA ASP A 158 -3.60 -1.36 10.48
C ASP A 158 -3.60 -2.55 9.52
N PHE A 159 -2.93 -2.41 8.37
CA PHE A 159 -2.84 -3.49 7.40
C PHE A 159 -1.56 -3.48 6.56
N VAL A 160 -1.21 -4.63 5.98
CA VAL A 160 -0.19 -4.77 4.92
C VAL A 160 -0.82 -5.38 3.67
N THR A 161 -0.54 -4.78 2.52
CA THR A 161 -0.92 -5.24 1.18
C THR A 161 0.34 -5.48 0.37
N THR A 162 0.64 -6.75 0.08
CA THR A 162 1.79 -7.12 -0.76
C THR A 162 1.33 -7.43 -2.17
N SER A 163 2.17 -7.15 -3.17
CA SER A 163 1.90 -7.58 -4.54
C SER A 163 1.80 -9.10 -4.65
N TYR A 164 2.55 -9.84 -3.81
CA TYR A 164 2.39 -11.28 -3.71
C TYR A 164 1.03 -11.69 -3.17
N ALA A 165 0.46 -11.00 -2.19
CA ALA A 165 -0.84 -11.33 -1.60
C ALA A 165 -2.03 -10.91 -2.47
N VAL A 166 -1.88 -9.93 -3.35
CA VAL A 166 -2.93 -9.51 -4.30
C VAL A 166 -2.77 -10.15 -5.68
N GLY A 167 -1.54 -10.48 -6.09
CA GLY A 167 -1.24 -11.05 -7.40
C GLY A 167 -1.09 -10.01 -8.51
N VAL A 168 -0.90 -8.75 -8.14
CA VAL A 168 -0.62 -7.61 -9.05
C VAL A 168 0.36 -6.65 -8.37
N GLU A 169 1.21 -5.99 -9.16
CA GLU A 169 2.24 -5.05 -8.69
C GLU A 169 1.82 -3.60 -8.96
N LYS A 170 2.28 -2.65 -8.13
CA LYS A 170 2.28 -1.23 -8.50
C LYS A 170 3.01 -1.06 -9.84
N PRO A 171 2.53 -0.23 -10.78
CA PRO A 171 1.49 0.81 -10.62
C PRO A 171 0.05 0.36 -10.92
N ASP A 172 -0.23 -0.94 -11.01
CA ASP A 172 -1.58 -1.44 -11.32
C ASP A 172 -2.60 -0.96 -10.28
N LYS A 173 -3.74 -0.42 -10.72
CA LYS A 173 -4.79 0.10 -9.85
C LYS A 173 -5.31 -0.95 -8.86
N ALA A 174 -5.32 -2.22 -9.25
CA ALA A 174 -5.89 -3.30 -8.45
C ALA A 174 -5.19 -3.50 -7.09
N ILE A 175 -3.89 -3.17 -6.96
CA ILE A 175 -3.21 -3.27 -5.66
C ILE A 175 -3.69 -2.18 -4.69
N PHE A 176 -4.00 -0.99 -5.20
CA PHE A 176 -4.55 0.11 -4.40
C PHE A 176 -6.01 -0.14 -4.04
N ASP A 177 -6.79 -0.73 -4.94
CA ASP A 177 -8.16 -1.16 -4.65
C ASP A 177 -8.18 -2.22 -3.54
N ALA A 178 -7.26 -3.19 -3.59
CA ALA A 178 -7.10 -4.17 -2.52
C ALA A 178 -6.70 -3.53 -1.18
N ALA A 179 -5.80 -2.54 -1.20
CA ALA A 179 -5.43 -1.80 0.01
C ALA A 179 -6.61 -1.02 0.61
N LEU A 180 -7.43 -0.37 -0.23
CA LEU A 180 -8.64 0.33 0.21
C LEU A 180 -9.69 -0.66 0.76
N ALA A 181 -9.84 -1.83 0.15
CA ALA A 181 -10.69 -2.89 0.67
C ALA A 181 -10.21 -3.37 2.05
N SER A 182 -8.91 -3.56 2.23
CA SER A 182 -8.31 -3.90 3.53
C SER A 182 -8.54 -2.82 4.58
N ALA A 183 -8.40 -1.54 4.22
CA ALA A 183 -8.69 -0.42 5.11
C ALA A 183 -10.18 -0.38 5.53
N ARG A 184 -11.10 -0.64 4.60
CA ARG A 184 -12.54 -0.75 4.91
C ARG A 184 -12.85 -1.94 5.80
N GLY A 185 -12.24 -3.09 5.53
CA GLY A 185 -12.34 -4.27 6.38
C GLY A 185 -11.93 -3.95 7.81
N TYR A 186 -10.79 -3.28 7.99
CA TYR A 186 -10.31 -2.84 9.30
C TYR A 186 -11.34 -1.94 10.01
N LEU A 187 -11.87 -0.91 9.35
CA LEU A 187 -12.87 -0.03 9.96
C LEU A 187 -14.17 -0.76 10.31
N ARG A 188 -14.59 -1.73 9.49
CA ARG A 188 -15.76 -2.57 9.77
C ARG A 188 -15.54 -3.41 11.03
N GLU A 189 -14.39 -4.04 11.18
CA GLU A 189 -14.07 -4.84 12.37
C GLU A 189 -14.01 -3.97 13.64
N ILE A 190 -13.34 -2.81 13.58
CA ILE A 190 -13.11 -1.98 14.76
C ILE A 190 -14.33 -1.12 15.14
N TYR A 191 -15.09 -0.64 14.16
CA TYR A 191 -16.16 0.33 14.41
C TYR A 191 -17.55 -0.10 13.96
N ASN A 192 -17.67 -1.27 13.33
CA ASN A 192 -18.90 -1.72 12.67
C ASN A 192 -19.45 -0.67 11.68
N ASP A 193 -18.56 0.08 11.03
CA ASP A 193 -18.89 1.13 10.08
C ASP A 193 -17.70 1.46 9.16
N ASP A 194 -17.90 1.20 7.87
CA ASP A 194 -16.98 1.47 6.77
C ASP A 194 -17.61 2.37 5.69
N SER A 195 -18.77 2.97 5.99
CA SER A 195 -19.62 3.70 5.03
C SER A 195 -19.11 5.10 4.70
N GLY A 196 -18.09 5.58 5.41
CA GLY A 196 -17.49 6.89 5.22
C GLY A 196 -16.80 7.06 3.87
N ARG A 197 -16.70 8.32 3.42
CA ARG A 197 -15.81 8.71 2.32
C ARG A 197 -14.36 8.53 2.76
N PHE A 198 -13.55 7.92 1.90
CA PHE A 198 -12.11 7.78 2.10
C PHE A 198 -11.37 8.89 1.35
N PHE A 199 -10.50 9.58 2.07
CA PHE A 199 -9.42 10.37 1.49
C PHE A 199 -8.14 9.63 1.86
N TRP A 200 -7.27 9.39 0.89
CA TRP A 200 -6.07 8.61 1.11
C TRP A 200 -4.88 9.21 0.36
N ILE A 201 -3.72 9.03 0.99
CA ILE A 201 -2.43 9.48 0.49
C ILE A 201 -1.55 8.25 0.39
N HIS A 202 -0.81 8.15 -0.70
CA HIS A 202 0.28 7.20 -0.83
C HIS A 202 1.62 7.94 -0.76
N VAL A 203 2.55 7.39 0.00
CA VAL A 203 3.91 7.91 0.12
C VAL A 203 4.88 6.81 -0.32
N GLY A 204 5.75 7.12 -1.28
CA GLY A 204 6.78 6.20 -1.75
C GLY A 204 7.81 6.91 -2.62
N ASP A 205 8.87 6.20 -2.98
CA ASP A 205 10.09 6.78 -3.58
C ASP A 205 10.16 6.64 -5.10
N GLU A 206 9.25 5.88 -5.72
CA GLU A 206 9.29 5.63 -7.16
C GLU A 206 8.16 6.36 -7.89
N ALA A 207 8.50 7.26 -8.82
CA ALA A 207 7.55 8.08 -9.57
C ALA A 207 6.41 7.26 -10.21
N GLU A 208 6.75 6.19 -10.93
CA GLU A 208 5.74 5.39 -11.63
C GLU A 208 4.85 4.62 -10.63
N LYS A 209 5.47 3.92 -9.67
CA LYS A 209 4.77 3.02 -8.77
C LYS A 209 4.04 3.72 -7.63
N ASP A 210 4.60 4.82 -7.12
CA ASP A 210 4.16 5.49 -5.90
C ASP A 210 3.61 6.90 -6.14
N VAL A 211 3.68 7.41 -7.39
CA VAL A 211 2.98 8.65 -7.76
C VAL A 211 1.93 8.41 -8.82
N ILE A 212 2.32 7.89 -9.98
CA ILE A 212 1.39 7.68 -11.10
C ILE A 212 0.33 6.62 -10.73
N GLY A 213 0.75 5.50 -10.14
CA GLY A 213 -0.16 4.43 -9.69
C GLY A 213 -1.28 4.93 -8.76
N PRO A 214 -0.95 5.54 -7.60
CA PRO A 214 -1.96 6.05 -6.67
C PRO A 214 -2.85 7.14 -7.25
N MET A 215 -2.28 8.08 -8.04
CA MET A 215 -3.07 9.13 -8.70
C MET A 215 -4.09 8.53 -9.69
N ARG A 216 -3.70 7.53 -10.48
CA ARG A 216 -4.62 6.79 -11.35
C ARG A 216 -5.70 6.03 -10.56
N ALA A 217 -5.39 5.63 -9.33
CA ALA A 217 -6.29 4.89 -8.46
C ALA A 217 -7.27 5.77 -7.68
N GLY A 218 -7.24 7.10 -7.83
CA GLY A 218 -8.14 7.98 -7.06
C GLY A 218 -7.52 8.54 -5.76
N GLY A 219 -6.21 8.41 -5.56
CA GLY A 219 -5.48 8.86 -4.36
C GLY A 219 -4.59 10.08 -4.58
N VAL A 220 -4.21 10.73 -3.48
CA VAL A 220 -3.13 11.73 -3.48
C VAL A 220 -1.80 11.00 -3.36
N ALA A 221 -0.77 11.46 -4.06
CA ALA A 221 0.56 10.88 -3.96
C ALA A 221 1.60 11.90 -3.50
N VAL A 222 2.53 11.42 -2.68
CA VAL A 222 3.70 12.16 -2.22
C VAL A 222 4.94 11.36 -2.56
N LEU A 223 5.88 12.02 -3.24
CA LEU A 223 7.17 11.44 -3.57
C LEU A 223 8.15 11.61 -2.42
N TYR A 224 8.63 10.49 -1.87
CA TYR A 224 9.71 10.47 -0.89
C TYR A 224 11.05 10.44 -1.61
N ASP A 225 11.78 11.56 -1.62
CA ASP A 225 13.07 11.69 -2.29
C ASP A 225 14.09 12.36 -1.36
N THR A 226 14.94 11.54 -0.75
CA THR A 226 16.05 11.99 0.13
C THR A 226 17.10 12.82 -0.60
N LYS A 227 17.10 12.80 -1.94
CA LYS A 227 18.03 13.51 -2.81
C LYS A 227 17.39 14.70 -3.54
N ARG A 228 16.15 15.08 -3.17
CA ARG A 228 15.46 16.24 -3.75
C ARG A 228 16.33 17.50 -3.67
N LYS A 229 16.16 18.41 -4.61
CA LYS A 229 16.90 19.69 -4.61
C LYS A 229 16.44 20.56 -3.44
N GLU A 230 17.33 21.37 -2.90
CA GLU A 230 16.96 22.28 -1.82
C GLU A 230 15.88 23.28 -2.32
N GLY A 231 14.82 23.46 -1.55
CA GLY A 231 13.65 24.25 -1.94
C GLY A 231 12.67 23.55 -2.90
N GLU A 232 12.92 22.31 -3.32
CA GLU A 232 11.97 21.50 -4.11
C GLU A 232 10.87 20.96 -3.20
N LEU A 233 9.68 21.56 -3.28
CA LEU A 233 8.48 21.11 -2.56
C LEU A 233 7.52 20.34 -3.47
N GLU A 234 7.65 20.51 -4.77
CA GLU A 234 6.77 19.93 -5.79
C GLU A 234 7.60 19.50 -7.00
N ARG A 235 7.18 18.39 -7.63
CA ARG A 235 7.80 17.86 -8.85
C ARG A 235 6.73 17.56 -9.88
N MET A 236 6.99 18.01 -11.11
CA MET A 236 6.19 17.64 -12.27
C MET A 236 6.61 16.24 -12.74
N ILE A 237 5.67 15.32 -12.81
CA ILE A 237 5.87 13.94 -13.27
C ILE A 237 5.03 13.72 -14.53
N SER A 238 5.68 13.30 -15.59
CA SER A 238 5.00 13.03 -16.86
C SER A 238 4.26 11.69 -16.80
N ILE A 239 2.98 11.70 -17.14
CA ILE A 239 2.17 10.49 -17.25
C ILE A 239 2.12 10.05 -18.72
N ASP A 240 2.90 9.02 -19.05
CA ASP A 240 2.84 8.22 -20.30
C ASP A 240 2.66 8.98 -21.62
N GLY A 241 3.57 9.89 -21.99
CA GLY A 241 3.68 10.38 -23.37
C GLY A 241 2.48 11.17 -23.94
N VAL A 242 1.42 11.36 -23.14
CA VAL A 242 0.19 12.10 -23.48
C VAL A 242 0.27 13.57 -23.03
N GLY A 243 1.36 13.97 -22.37
CA GLY A 243 1.68 15.38 -22.13
C GLY A 243 0.93 16.04 -20.97
N VAL A 244 0.32 15.25 -20.08
CA VAL A 244 -0.20 15.78 -18.82
C VAL A 244 0.83 15.51 -17.74
N ASP A 245 1.55 16.56 -17.35
CA ASP A 245 2.40 16.52 -16.17
C ASP A 245 1.50 16.63 -14.93
N CYS A 246 1.62 15.68 -13.99
CA CYS A 246 1.03 15.81 -12.67
C CYS A 246 2.04 16.45 -11.73
N ALA A 247 1.58 17.39 -10.91
CA ALA A 247 2.39 17.95 -9.85
C ALA A 247 2.18 17.10 -8.59
N CYS A 248 3.26 16.57 -8.02
CA CYS A 248 3.22 15.86 -6.75
C CYS A 248 4.08 16.57 -5.72
N MET A 249 3.63 16.56 -4.46
CA MET A 249 4.46 17.02 -3.36
C MET A 249 5.66 16.09 -3.20
N VAL A 250 6.83 16.67 -2.93
CA VAL A 250 8.06 15.92 -2.66
C VAL A 250 8.45 16.16 -1.21
N VAL A 251 8.77 15.10 -0.48
CA VAL A 251 9.32 15.16 0.89
C VAL A 251 10.68 14.47 0.91
N LYS A 252 11.68 15.04 1.60
CA LYS A 252 12.98 14.37 1.80
C LYS A 252 13.04 13.59 3.11
N ASP A 253 12.12 13.87 4.02
CA ASP A 253 12.02 13.25 5.33
C ASP A 253 10.54 13.03 5.70
N LEU A 254 10.21 11.89 6.31
CA LEU A 254 8.83 11.58 6.70
C LEU A 254 8.28 12.53 7.76
N ARG A 255 9.12 13.26 8.49
CA ARG A 255 8.69 14.34 9.40
C ARG A 255 8.00 15.48 8.67
N GLU A 256 8.30 15.72 7.40
CA GLU A 256 7.66 16.77 6.60
C GLU A 256 6.20 16.42 6.25
N MET A 257 5.83 15.13 6.32
CA MET A 257 4.43 14.71 6.20
C MET A 257 3.56 15.26 7.33
N LEU A 258 4.15 15.64 8.46
CA LEU A 258 3.41 16.19 9.61
C LEU A 258 2.84 17.56 9.28
N GLU A 259 3.68 18.43 8.70
CA GLU A 259 3.28 19.75 8.21
C GLU A 259 2.22 19.61 7.11
N THR A 260 2.33 18.56 6.28
CA THR A 260 1.34 18.27 5.24
C THR A 260 0.00 17.88 5.83
N LEU A 261 -0.04 17.05 6.89
CA LEU A 261 -1.28 16.60 7.51
C LEU A 261 -2.03 17.76 8.18
N GLU A 262 -1.31 18.73 8.76
CA GLU A 262 -1.89 19.99 9.25
C GLU A 262 -2.48 20.82 8.11
N VAL A 263 -1.78 20.93 6.98
CA VAL A 263 -2.28 21.64 5.78
C VAL A 263 -3.51 20.94 5.20
N MET A 264 -3.58 19.61 5.25
CA MET A 264 -4.74 18.84 4.78
C MET A 264 -6.02 19.10 5.56
N GLU A 265 -5.93 19.55 6.82
CA GLU A 265 -7.09 20.05 7.57
C GLU A 265 -7.78 21.23 6.88
N PHE A 266 -7.05 21.97 6.03
CA PHE A 266 -7.52 23.13 5.30
C PHE A 266 -7.75 22.87 3.80
N MET A 267 -7.39 21.69 3.28
CA MET A 267 -7.44 21.38 1.85
C MET A 267 -8.84 20.97 1.34
N ASP A 268 -9.87 21.76 1.66
CA ASP A 268 -11.12 21.76 0.89
C ASP A 268 -10.86 22.09 -0.60
N CYS A 269 -9.74 22.77 -0.88
CA CYS A 269 -9.29 23.21 -2.20
C CYS A 269 -8.89 22.06 -3.16
N TYR A 270 -8.52 20.87 -2.64
CA TYR A 270 -8.19 19.70 -3.47
C TYR A 270 -9.40 18.82 -3.78
N ARG A 271 -10.60 19.17 -3.27
CA ARG A 271 -11.87 18.56 -3.70
C ARG A 271 -12.18 18.83 -5.18
N GLY A 272 -11.46 19.75 -5.84
CA GLY A 272 -11.76 20.26 -7.18
C GLY A 272 -10.58 20.36 -8.17
N LEU A 273 -9.41 19.79 -7.89
CA LEU A 273 -8.36 19.69 -8.90
C LEU A 273 -8.63 18.47 -9.79
N GLY A 274 -9.26 18.69 -10.94
CA GLY A 274 -8.93 18.12 -12.26
C GLY A 274 -9.04 16.62 -12.59
N TRP A 275 -8.88 15.68 -11.65
CA TRP A 275 -8.67 14.26 -12.00
C TRP A 275 -9.81 13.31 -11.57
N MET A 276 -10.78 13.78 -10.78
CA MET A 276 -12.10 13.13 -10.60
C MET A 276 -13.05 13.36 -11.79
N ARG A 277 -12.54 13.42 -13.03
CA ARG A 277 -13.43 13.23 -14.20
C ARG A 277 -13.54 11.72 -14.40
N GLU A 278 -14.76 11.20 -14.28
CA GLU A 278 -15.11 9.94 -14.93
C GLU A 278 -14.48 9.91 -16.33
N PRO A 279 -13.95 8.77 -16.80
CA PRO A 279 -13.51 8.68 -18.18
C PRO A 279 -14.63 9.21 -19.07
N LEU A 280 -14.32 10.23 -19.87
CA LEU A 280 -15.29 10.79 -20.82
C LEU A 280 -15.99 9.63 -21.52
N PRO A 281 -17.34 9.59 -21.57
CA PRO A 281 -18.02 8.54 -22.29
C PRO A 281 -17.42 8.47 -23.69
N THR A 282 -17.01 7.26 -24.08
CA THR A 282 -16.43 6.95 -25.38
C THR A 282 -17.17 7.75 -26.45
N ALA A 283 -16.43 8.60 -27.16
CA ALA A 283 -16.99 9.45 -28.20
C ALA A 283 -17.90 8.59 -29.08
N ALA A 284 -19.18 8.94 -29.13
CA ALA A 284 -20.13 8.29 -30.01
C ALA A 284 -19.55 8.29 -31.43
N PRO A 285 -19.65 7.18 -32.18
CA PRO A 285 -19.10 7.11 -33.51
C PRO A 285 -19.67 8.25 -34.36
N ILE A 286 -18.76 9.00 -34.97
CA ILE A 286 -19.07 10.07 -35.92
C ILE A 286 -20.01 9.47 -36.97
N LYS A 287 -21.28 9.90 -36.97
CA LYS A 287 -22.19 9.60 -38.08
C LYS A 287 -21.58 10.24 -39.32
N GLU A 288 -21.15 9.42 -40.26
CA GLU A 288 -20.84 9.84 -41.62
C GLU A 288 -22.03 10.67 -42.14
N LEU A 289 -21.75 11.94 -42.44
CA LEU A 289 -22.63 12.76 -43.26
C LEU A 289 -22.69 12.10 -44.64
N SER A 290 -23.75 11.33 -44.87
CA SER A 290 -24.11 10.87 -46.21
C SER A 290 -24.24 12.09 -47.10
N LYS A 291 -23.39 12.18 -48.11
CA LYS A 291 -23.60 13.05 -49.26
C LYS A 291 -25.01 12.78 -49.80
N LYS A 292 -25.87 13.80 -49.76
CA LYS A 292 -27.07 13.84 -50.60
C LYS A 292 -26.67 14.41 -51.94
N ASP A 293 -27.19 13.75 -52.97
CA ASP A 293 -27.22 14.15 -54.37
C ASP A 293 -27.69 15.60 -54.59
#